data_AF-A0A448X5H6-F1
#
_entry.id   AF-A0A448X5H6-F1
#
_cell.length_a   1.000
_cell.length_b   1.000
_cell.length_c   1.000
_cell.angle_alpha   90.00
_cell.angle_beta   90.00
_cell.angle_gamma   90.00
#
_symmetry.space_group_name_H-M   'P 1'
#
loop_
_entity.id
_entity.type
_entity.pdbx_description
1 polymer ?
#
loop_
_entity_poly.entity_id
_entity_poly.type
_entity_poly.pdbx_seq_one_letter_code
_entity_poly.pdbx_strand_id
1 'polypeptide(L)'
;MGLLSAGTPLNWKETKNYADHVRREGIKQFLKSFHQLKYREKDTLLWGDEVEYTLILLDPDTKSAQLFLGANDIMDVLSLEEQEAKP
;
A
#
# COMPACT_ATOMS: atom_id res chain seq x y z
N MET A 1 -4.68 -2.56 4.16
CA MET A 1 -3.60 -1.79 3.51
C MET A 1 -3.67 -0.36 4.01
N GLY A 2 -2.63 0.15 4.68
CA GLY A 2 -2.62 1.53 5.17
C GLY A 2 -2.54 2.52 4.00
N LEU A 3 -3.36 3.57 4.04
CA LEU A 3 -3.45 4.58 2.99
C LEU A 3 -2.07 5.19 2.68
N LEU A 4 -1.77 5.38 1.39
CA LEU A 4 -0.55 6.03 0.93
C LEU A 4 -0.51 7.47 1.43
N SER A 5 0.55 7.84 2.17
CA SER A 5 0.77 9.23 2.56
C SER A 5 1.04 10.10 1.32
N ALA A 6 0.36 11.24 1.22
CA ALA A 6 0.58 12.20 0.15
C ALA A 6 2.00 12.80 0.21
N GLY A 7 2.66 12.92 -0.95
CA GLY A 7 3.98 13.51 -1.09
C GLY A 7 4.26 13.93 -2.53
N THR A 8 5.39 14.61 -2.76
CA THR A 8 5.81 15.04 -4.09
C THR A 8 6.77 14.02 -4.70
N PRO A 9 6.38 13.25 -5.73
CA PRO A 9 7.28 12.27 -6.34
C PRO A 9 8.37 12.98 -7.14
N LEU A 10 9.59 12.44 -7.08
CA LEU A 10 10.70 12.84 -7.94
C LEU A 10 10.57 12.14 -9.30
N ASN A 11 10.94 12.82 -10.38
CA ASN A 11 11.04 12.14 -11.67
C ASN A 11 12.27 11.20 -11.70
N TRP A 12 12.40 10.38 -12.74
CA TRP A 12 13.48 9.40 -12.81
C TRP A 12 14.88 10.02 -12.75
N LYS A 13 15.11 11.15 -13.44
CA LYS A 13 16.42 11.81 -13.47
C LYS A 13 16.82 12.32 -12.09
N GLU A 14 15.86 12.89 -11.36
CA GLU A 14 16.05 13.35 -9.97
C GLU A 14 16.26 12.16 -9.02
N THR A 15 15.38 11.16 -9.10
CA THR A 15 15.41 9.97 -8.23
C THR A 15 16.74 9.24 -8.32
N LYS A 16 17.30 9.12 -9.53
CA LYS A 16 18.58 8.43 -9.76
C LYS A 16 19.73 9.03 -8.94
N ASN A 17 19.73 10.35 -8.73
CA ASN A 17 20.76 11.03 -7.94
C ASN A 17 20.72 10.64 -6.46
N TYR A 18 19.56 10.20 -5.97
CA TYR A 18 19.36 9.77 -4.58
C TYR A 18 19.39 8.25 -4.40
N ALA A 19 19.56 7.46 -5.46
CA ALA A 19 19.47 6.00 -5.40
C ALA A 19 20.46 5.39 -4.39
N ASP A 20 21.70 5.88 -4.37
CA ASP A 20 22.72 5.41 -3.41
C ASP A 20 22.42 5.86 -1.98
N HIS A 21 21.88 7.07 -1.81
CA HIS A 21 21.43 7.57 -0.51
C HIS A 21 20.30 6.69 0.05
N VAL A 22 19.25 6.44 -0.75
CA VAL A 22 18.11 5.60 -0.36
C VAL A 22 18.57 4.19 0.00
N ARG A 23 19.46 3.58 -0.80
CA ARG A 23 20.01 2.24 -0.51
C ARG A 23 20.74 2.22 0.83
N ARG A 24 21.62 3.20 1.07
CA ARG A 24 22.40 3.28 2.30
C ARG A 24 21.52 3.48 3.53
N GLU A 25 20.55 4.40 3.47
CA GLU A 25 19.63 4.64 4.59
C GLU A 25 18.69 3.45 4.81
N GLY A 26 18.22 2.80 3.75
CA GLY A 26 17.42 1.57 3.84
C GLY A 26 18.16 0.44 4.56
N ILE A 27 19.45 0.21 4.24
CA ILE A 27 20.27 -0.78 4.95
C ILE A 27 20.40 -0.43 6.44
N LYS A 28 20.64 0.84 6.78
CA LYS A 28 20.73 1.26 8.19
C LYS A 28 19.42 1.03 8.94
N GLN A 29 18.28 1.38 8.32
CA GLN A 29 16.95 1.16 8.89
C GLN A 29 16.69 -0.32 9.11
N PHE A 30 17.00 -1.15 8.11
CA PHE A 30 16.91 -2.60 8.23
C PHE A 30 17.75 -3.15 9.38
N LEU A 31 19.04 -2.79 9.47
CA LEU A 31 19.93 -3.25 10.54
C LEU A 31 19.42 -2.81 11.93
N LYS A 32 18.87 -1.59 12.04
CA LYS A 32 18.27 -1.11 13.29
C LYS A 32 17.07 -1.97 13.69
N SER A 33 16.12 -2.20 12.77
CA SER A 33 14.95 -3.04 13.01
C SER A 33 15.35 -4.47 13.36
N PHE A 34 16.31 -5.04 12.63
CA PHE A 34 16.84 -6.36 12.91
C PHE A 34 17.44 -6.46 14.31
N HIS A 35 18.32 -5.54 14.70
CA HIS A 35 18.91 -5.55 16.04
C HIS A 35 17.87 -5.37 17.16
N GLN A 36 16.81 -4.61 16.92
CA GLN A 36 15.72 -4.41 17.88
C GLN A 36 14.83 -5.65 18.03
N LEU A 37 14.59 -6.39 16.94
CA LEU A 37 13.57 -7.44 16.88
C LEU A 37 14.13 -8.86 16.85
N LYS A 38 15.44 -9.06 16.63
CA LYS A 38 16.06 -10.38 16.45
C LYS A 38 15.90 -11.36 17.62
N TYR A 39 15.58 -10.88 18.81
CA TYR A 39 15.35 -11.71 20.01
C TYR A 39 13.90 -11.63 20.49
N ARG A 40 12.98 -11.13 19.66
CA ARG A 40 11.56 -11.07 19.99
C ARG A 40 11.01 -12.49 20.03
N GLU A 41 10.52 -12.88 21.19
CA GLU A 41 9.84 -14.15 21.43
C GLU A 41 8.40 -13.86 21.90
N LYS A 42 7.45 -14.76 21.60
CA LYS A 42 6.02 -14.67 21.98
C LYS A 42 5.13 -13.71 21.16
N ASP A 43 5.30 -13.66 19.85
CA ASP A 43 4.18 -13.22 19.03
C ASP A 43 3.19 -14.38 18.88
N THR A 44 1.92 -14.15 19.26
CA THR A 44 0.81 -15.03 18.88
C THR A 44 0.84 -15.24 17.37
N LEU A 45 0.44 -16.43 16.89
CA LEU A 45 0.32 -16.68 15.45
C LEU A 45 -0.79 -15.79 14.86
N LEU A 46 -0.41 -14.59 14.43
CA LEU A 46 -1.25 -13.69 13.66
C LEU A 46 -1.06 -14.06 12.18
N TRP A 47 -2.16 -14.18 11.47
CA TRP A 47 -2.19 -14.45 10.04
C TRP A 47 -3.36 -13.71 9.42
N GLY A 48 -3.27 -13.48 8.12
CA GLY A 48 -4.32 -12.86 7.31
C GLY A 48 -3.95 -13.05 5.84
N ASP A 49 -4.96 -12.94 4.97
CA ASP A 49 -4.81 -12.94 3.53
C ASP A 49 -4.71 -11.51 2.96
N GLU A 50 -4.06 -11.38 1.80
CA GLU A 50 -4.12 -10.18 0.97
C GLU A 50 -4.85 -10.54 -0.32
N VAL A 51 -5.94 -9.82 -0.61
CA VAL A 51 -6.79 -10.02 -1.79
C VAL A 51 -6.81 -8.75 -2.65
N GLU A 52 -6.63 -8.92 -3.95
CA GLU A 52 -6.68 -7.85 -4.95
C GLU A 52 -7.94 -7.99 -5.80
N TYR A 53 -8.65 -6.88 -6.03
CA TYR A 53 -9.88 -6.84 -6.83
C TYR A 53 -9.72 -5.94 -8.06
N THR A 54 -10.29 -6.38 -9.17
CA THR A 54 -10.44 -5.57 -10.39
C THR A 54 -11.91 -5.19 -10.56
N LEU A 55 -12.20 -3.90 -10.60
CA LEU A 55 -13.57 -3.41 -10.81
C LEU A 55 -13.90 -3.42 -12.31
N ILE A 56 -14.99 -4.09 -12.67
CA ILE A 56 -15.41 -4.23 -14.07
C ILE A 56 -16.82 -3.64 -14.23
N LEU A 57 -16.96 -2.77 -15.23
CA LEU A 57 -18.26 -2.32 -15.72
C LEU A 57 -18.74 -3.29 -16.80
N LEU A 58 -19.87 -3.93 -16.56
CA LEU A 58 -20.54 -4.82 -17.50
C LEU A 58 -21.67 -4.06 -18.19
N ASP A 59 -21.65 -4.00 -19.51
CA ASP A 59 -22.71 -3.42 -20.34
C ASP A 59 -23.48 -4.55 -21.04
N PRO A 60 -24.73 -4.84 -20.62
CA PRO A 60 -25.55 -5.90 -21.21
C PRO A 60 -25.98 -5.62 -22.65
N ASP A 61 -26.14 -4.35 -23.03
CA ASP A 61 -26.65 -3.94 -24.35
C ASP A 61 -25.56 -4.12 -25.41
N THR A 62 -24.35 -3.66 -25.09
CA THR A 62 -23.18 -3.82 -25.99
C THR A 62 -22.45 -5.15 -25.78
N LYS A 63 -22.81 -5.92 -24.75
CA LYS A 63 -22.14 -7.16 -24.32
C LYS A 63 -20.64 -6.95 -24.09
N SER A 64 -20.28 -5.82 -23.48
CA SER A 64 -18.89 -5.45 -23.22
C SER A 64 -18.55 -5.48 -21.72
N ALA A 65 -17.28 -5.71 -21.43
CA ALA A 65 -16.71 -5.64 -20.09
C ALA A 65 -15.52 -4.68 -20.12
N GLN A 66 -15.55 -3.64 -19.30
CA GLN A 66 -14.52 -2.60 -19.27
C GLN A 66 -13.98 -2.40 -17.86
N LEU A 67 -12.72 -2.00 -17.75
CA LEU A 67 -12.13 -1.64 -16.47
C LEU A 67 -12.81 -0.37 -15.93
N PHE A 68 -13.33 -0.45 -14.71
CA PHE A 68 -13.88 0.70 -14.02
C PHE A 68 -12.77 1.48 -13.31
N LEU A 69 -12.58 2.74 -13.70
CA LEU A 69 -11.49 3.60 -13.20
C LEU A 69 -11.87 4.45 -11.99
N GLY A 70 -13.07 4.26 -11.41
CA GLY A 70 -13.55 4.99 -10.23
C GLY A 70 -13.20 4.32 -8.90
N ALA A 71 -12.13 3.51 -8.84
CA ALA A 71 -11.74 2.82 -7.62
C ALA A 71 -11.38 3.79 -6.48
N ASN A 72 -10.80 4.96 -6.81
CA ASN A 72 -10.40 5.95 -5.82
C ASN A 72 -11.60 6.47 -4.99
N ASP A 73 -12.73 6.76 -5.65
CA ASP A 73 -13.93 7.26 -4.96
C ASP A 73 -14.49 6.21 -3.98
N ILE A 74 -14.41 4.93 -4.35
CA ILE A 74 -14.81 3.81 -3.49
C ILE A 74 -13.86 3.68 -2.29
N MET A 75 -12.56 3.85 -2.53
CA MET A 75 -11.55 3.80 -1.46
C MET A 75 -11.74 4.91 -0.42
N ASP A 76 -12.20 6.10 -0.83
CA ASP A 76 -12.51 7.19 0.10
C ASP A 76 -13.66 6.82 1.05
N VAL A 77 -14.72 6.20 0.53
CA VAL A 77 -15.86 5.72 1.34
C VAL A 77 -15.43 4.61 2.29
N LEU A 78 -14.71 3.61 1.80
CA LEU A 78 -14.24 2.49 2.64
C LEU A 78 -13.28 2.95 3.75
N SER A 79 -12.46 3.97 3.47
CA SER A 79 -11.53 4.54 4.44
C SER A 79 -12.26 5.29 5.56
N LEU A 80 -13.36 5.98 5.25
CA LEU A 80 -14.22 6.64 6.25
C LEU A 80 -14.88 5.59 7.16
N GLU A 81 -15.47 4.55 6.57
CA GLU A 81 -16.09 3.46 7.33
C GLU A 81 -15.08 2.76 8.26
N GLU A 82 -13.85 2.51 7.79
CA GLU A 82 -12.78 1.94 8.63
C GLU A 82 -12.41 2.85 9.81
N GLN A 83 -12.42 4.18 9.61
CA GLN A 83 -12.13 5.13 10.69
C GLN A 83 -13.25 5.21 11.72
N GLU A 84 -14.51 5.19 11.29
CA GLU A 84 -15.69 5.19 12.17
C GLU A 84 -15.88 3.87 12.93
N ALA A 85 -15.43 2.75 12.34
CA ALA A 85 -15.49 1.42 12.95
C ALA A 85 -14.39 1.15 14.00
N LYS A 86 -13.42 2.06 14.17
CA LYS A 86 -12.38 1.93 15.21
C LYS A 86 -13.00 2.22 16.60
N PRO A 87 -12.87 1.32 17.58
CA PRO A 87 -13.38 1.51 18.93
C PRO A 87 -12.67 2.64 19.69
#